data_AF-A0A849DTX2-F1
#
_entry.id   AF-A0A849DTX2-F1
#
_cell.length_a   1.000
_cell.length_b   1.000
_cell.length_c   1.000
_cell.angle_alpha   90.00
_cell.angle_beta   90.00
_cell.angle_gamma   90.00
#
_symmetry.space_group_name_H-M   'P 1'
#
loop_
_entity.id
_entity.type
_entity.pdbx_description
1 polymer ?
#
loop_
_entity_poly.entity_id
_entity_poly.type
_entity_poly.pdbx_seq_one_letter_code
_entity_poly.pdbx_strand_id
1 'polypeptide(L)'
;NLKTETEVELKEVSEITNRNNPVDIFKLVRLKIEQEKYDDAVLAFGVGTGYGMYDMLRVADNTAHQALRVMQRNAGTGLSQDKQDKFQTTLKAFFENPDRLSTLLKKVGKPAYHPTYMIQHGTGTFTGNKTKDDLVLNFDPEKVWKEILDGLQ
;
A
#
# COMPACT_ATOMS: atom_id res chain seq x y z
N ASN A 1 2.43 12.87 8.83
CA ASN A 1 0.94 12.96 8.74
C ASN A 1 0.46 12.27 7.48
N LEU A 2 0.26 10.96 7.53
CA LEU A 2 -0.34 10.19 6.43
C LEU A 2 -1.86 10.19 6.63
N LYS A 3 -2.64 10.44 5.58
CA LYS A 3 -4.10 10.61 5.68
C LYS A 3 -4.85 9.55 4.86
N THR A 4 -5.98 9.11 5.41
CA THR A 4 -7.02 8.36 4.70
C THR A 4 -7.83 9.30 3.81
N GLU A 5 -8.33 8.79 2.68
CA GLU A 5 -9.32 9.50 1.84
C GLU A 5 -10.75 8.95 2.05
N THR A 6 -10.93 7.92 2.88
CA THR A 6 -12.22 7.26 3.13
C THR A 6 -12.69 7.46 4.56
N GLU A 7 -13.96 7.83 4.75
CA GLU A 7 -14.56 7.95 6.10
C GLU A 7 -14.80 6.60 6.77
N VAL A 8 -14.96 5.52 5.99
CA VAL A 8 -15.24 4.17 6.49
C VAL A 8 -13.95 3.36 6.58
N GLU A 9 -13.67 2.83 7.77
CA GLU A 9 -12.52 1.94 7.98
C GLU A 9 -12.77 0.53 7.45
N LEU A 10 -11.81 0.01 6.68
CA LEU A 10 -11.80 -1.37 6.20
C LEU A 10 -11.74 -2.35 7.37
N LYS A 11 -12.61 -3.35 7.34
CA LYS A 11 -12.67 -4.43 8.34
C LYS A 11 -12.26 -5.77 7.77
N GLU A 12 -12.49 -6.03 6.49
CA GLU A 12 -12.19 -7.31 5.83
C GLU A 12 -11.47 -7.11 4.49
N VAL A 13 -10.66 -8.09 4.06
CA VAL A 13 -9.90 -8.02 2.79
C VAL A 13 -10.83 -7.94 1.58
N SER A 14 -12.02 -8.56 1.66
CA SER A 14 -13.03 -8.51 0.60
C SER A 14 -13.63 -7.12 0.37
N GLU A 15 -13.45 -6.19 1.31
CA GLU A 15 -13.91 -4.81 1.20
C GLU A 15 -12.89 -3.92 0.45
N ILE A 16 -11.68 -4.41 0.19
CA ILE A 16 -10.66 -3.64 -0.52
C ILE A 16 -11.14 -3.38 -1.96
N THR A 17 -11.10 -2.11 -2.33
CA THR A 17 -11.36 -1.61 -3.68
C THR A 17 -10.17 -0.79 -4.17
N ASN A 18 -10.14 -0.47 -5.47
CA ASN A 18 -9.14 0.43 -6.02
C ASN A 18 -9.26 1.90 -5.58
N ARG A 19 -10.23 2.24 -4.73
CA ARG A 19 -10.35 3.57 -4.12
C ARG A 19 -9.71 3.65 -2.74
N ASN A 20 -9.37 2.52 -2.12
CA ASN A 20 -8.66 2.50 -0.86
C ASN A 20 -7.17 2.77 -1.12
N ASN A 21 -6.62 3.75 -0.42
CA ASN A 21 -5.20 4.06 -0.54
C ASN A 21 -4.38 3.17 0.44
N PRO A 22 -3.05 3.13 0.32
CA PRO A 22 -2.21 2.35 1.21
C PRO A 22 -2.38 2.67 2.70
N VAL A 23 -2.71 3.91 3.09
CA VAL A 23 -2.98 4.24 4.50
C VAL A 23 -4.16 3.43 5.02
N ASP A 24 -5.24 3.32 4.25
CA ASP A 24 -6.42 2.54 4.59
C ASP A 24 -6.08 1.05 4.70
N ILE A 25 -5.31 0.55 3.74
CA ILE A 25 -4.97 -0.86 3.66
C ILE A 25 -4.00 -1.25 4.78
N PHE A 26 -3.02 -0.41 5.14
CA PHE A 26 -2.10 -0.69 6.26
C PHE A 26 -2.77 -0.59 7.64
N LYS A 27 -3.85 0.18 7.78
CA LYS A 27 -4.72 0.09 8.97
C LYS A 27 -5.39 -1.30 9.05
N LEU A 28 -5.89 -1.81 7.93
CA LEU A 28 -6.45 -3.17 7.85
C LEU A 28 -5.39 -4.23 8.18
N VAL A 29 -4.15 -4.09 7.67
CA VAL A 29 -3.04 -4.99 8.04
C VAL A 29 -2.88 -5.06 9.55
N ARG A 30 -2.76 -3.90 10.21
CA ARG A 30 -2.62 -3.83 11.67
C ARG A 30 -3.80 -4.50 12.38
N LEU A 31 -5.03 -4.17 11.97
CA LEU A 31 -6.25 -4.77 12.52
C LEU A 31 -6.22 -6.30 12.44
N LYS A 32 -5.79 -6.85 11.30
CA LYS A 32 -5.73 -8.31 11.09
C LYS A 32 -4.63 -8.96 11.91
N ILE A 33 -3.47 -8.31 12.10
CA ILE A 33 -2.44 -8.82 13.01
C ILE A 33 -2.94 -8.80 14.46
N GLU A 34 -3.61 -7.73 14.88
CA GLU A 34 -4.17 -7.62 16.24
C GLU A 34 -5.19 -8.74 16.52
N GLN A 35 -5.98 -9.12 15.51
CA GLN A 35 -6.94 -10.24 15.52
C GLN A 35 -6.31 -11.62 15.28
N GLU A 36 -4.99 -11.71 15.09
CA GLU A 36 -4.26 -12.95 14.77
C GLU A 36 -4.72 -13.63 13.46
N LYS A 37 -5.36 -12.87 12.57
CA LYS A 37 -5.74 -13.28 11.21
C LYS A 37 -4.60 -13.03 10.24
N TYR A 38 -3.49 -13.76 10.40
CA TYR A 38 -2.24 -13.48 9.67
C TYR A 38 -2.35 -13.62 8.15
N ASP A 39 -3.13 -14.58 7.64
CA ASP A 39 -3.35 -14.76 6.20
C ASP A 39 -4.03 -13.54 5.55
N ASP A 40 -5.01 -12.96 6.24
CA ASP A 40 -5.67 -11.73 5.79
C ASP A 40 -4.72 -10.53 5.89
N ALA A 41 -3.90 -10.50 6.94
CA ALA A 41 -2.90 -9.44 7.14
C ALA A 41 -1.87 -9.43 6.01
N VAL A 42 -1.32 -10.58 5.62
CA VAL A 42 -0.31 -10.65 4.55
C VAL A 42 -0.92 -10.38 3.17
N LEU A 43 -2.17 -10.79 2.94
CA LEU A 43 -2.87 -10.48 1.70
C LEU A 43 -3.14 -8.97 1.58
N ALA A 44 -3.64 -8.33 2.65
CA ALA A 44 -3.78 -6.88 2.71
C ALA A 44 -2.41 -6.16 2.57
N PHE A 45 -1.37 -6.67 3.21
CA PHE A 45 -0.02 -6.11 3.13
C PHE A 45 0.52 -6.14 1.69
N GLY A 46 0.28 -7.24 0.97
CA GLY A 46 0.62 -7.36 -0.45
C GLY A 46 -0.11 -6.32 -1.31
N VAL A 47 -1.42 -6.14 -1.11
CA VAL A 47 -2.19 -5.13 -1.85
C VAL A 47 -1.71 -3.72 -1.56
N GLY A 48 -1.53 -3.37 -0.27
CA GLY A 48 -1.02 -2.07 0.14
C GLY A 48 0.39 -1.78 -0.39
N THR A 49 1.24 -2.81 -0.47
CA THR A 49 2.59 -2.69 -1.05
C THR A 49 2.53 -2.48 -2.56
N GLY A 50 1.72 -3.26 -3.30
CA GLY A 50 1.55 -3.07 -4.74
C GLY A 50 1.01 -1.69 -5.11
N TYR A 51 0.03 -1.19 -4.35
CA TYR A 51 -0.51 0.17 -4.52
C TYR A 51 0.52 1.24 -4.16
N GLY A 52 1.29 1.05 -3.09
CA GLY A 52 2.39 1.94 -2.73
C GLY A 52 3.48 2.01 -3.79
N MET A 53 3.87 0.87 -4.38
CA MET A 53 4.85 0.82 -5.46
C MET A 53 4.34 1.49 -6.74
N TYR A 54 3.07 1.27 -7.09
CA TYR A 54 2.42 1.99 -8.18
C TYR A 54 2.45 3.51 -7.95
N ASP A 55 2.16 3.95 -6.71
CA ASP A 55 2.18 5.35 -6.33
C ASP A 55 3.56 5.98 -6.42
N MET A 56 4.61 5.26 -6.00
CA MET A 56 6.00 5.70 -6.14
C MET A 56 6.38 5.97 -7.60
N LEU A 57 5.82 5.21 -8.54
CA LEU A 57 6.10 5.38 -9.97
C LEU A 57 5.33 6.54 -10.62
N ARG A 58 4.22 7.00 -10.00
CA ARG A 58 3.43 8.14 -10.51
C ARG A 58 3.67 9.45 -9.77
N VAL A 59 4.25 9.42 -8.57
CA VAL A 59 4.60 10.62 -7.77
C VAL A 59 6.01 11.08 -8.12
N ALA A 60 6.15 12.34 -8.55
CA ALA A 60 7.41 12.90 -9.03
C ALA A 60 8.42 13.20 -7.90
N ASP A 61 7.95 13.48 -6.68
CA ASP A 61 8.82 13.72 -5.54
C ASP A 61 9.33 12.39 -4.95
N ASN A 62 10.57 12.04 -5.27
CA ASN A 62 11.22 10.82 -4.74
C ASN A 62 11.37 10.81 -3.21
N THR A 63 11.34 11.96 -2.54
CA THR A 63 11.40 12.01 -1.07
C THR A 63 10.09 11.51 -0.45
N ALA A 64 8.98 11.67 -1.17
CA ALA A 64 7.65 11.20 -0.76
C ALA A 64 7.57 9.66 -0.70
N HIS A 65 8.42 8.97 -1.46
CA HIS A 65 8.40 7.50 -1.57
C HIS A 65 8.69 6.80 -0.23
N GLN A 66 9.33 7.49 0.72
CA GLN A 66 9.53 6.98 2.09
C GLN A 66 8.20 6.71 2.83
N ALA A 67 7.08 7.28 2.37
CA ALA A 67 5.75 7.04 2.92
C ALA A 67 5.43 5.54 3.00
N LEU A 68 5.79 4.75 1.98
CA LEU A 68 5.53 3.31 1.96
C LEU A 68 6.26 2.59 3.11
N ARG A 69 7.57 2.86 3.25
CA ARG A 69 8.38 2.27 4.33
C ARG A 69 7.88 2.69 5.72
N VAL A 70 7.40 3.92 5.86
CA VAL A 70 6.80 4.39 7.12
C VAL A 70 5.51 3.61 7.42
N MET A 71 4.61 3.41 6.46
CA MET A 71 3.38 2.63 6.66
C MET A 71 3.67 1.17 7.04
N GLN A 72 4.60 0.53 6.33
CA GLN A 72 5.01 -0.85 6.62
C GLN A 72 5.55 -1.00 8.04
N ARG A 73 6.39 -0.06 8.52
CA ARG A 73 6.88 -0.07 9.91
C ARG A 73 5.78 0.22 10.93
N ASN A 74 4.91 1.18 10.65
CA ASN A 74 3.84 1.58 11.56
C ASN A 74 2.81 0.45 11.78
N ALA A 75 2.58 -0.39 10.78
CA ALA A 75 1.71 -1.55 10.91
C ALA A 75 2.21 -2.54 11.98
N GLY A 76 3.53 -2.65 12.19
CA GLY A 76 4.14 -3.50 13.21
C GLY A 76 4.37 -2.83 14.57
N THR A 77 4.28 -1.51 14.65
CA THR A 77 4.67 -0.75 15.84
C THR A 77 3.71 -0.98 17.01
N GLY A 78 4.26 -1.35 18.17
CA GLY A 78 3.50 -1.59 19.40
C GLY A 78 2.87 -2.98 19.50
N LEU A 79 3.07 -3.86 18.51
CA LEU A 79 2.68 -5.26 18.60
C LEU A 79 3.67 -6.05 19.47
N SER A 80 3.21 -7.10 20.13
CA SER A 80 4.09 -8.04 20.84
C SER A 80 5.06 -8.73 19.88
N GLN A 81 6.21 -9.19 20.39
CA GLN A 81 7.20 -9.92 19.59
C GLN A 81 6.58 -11.15 18.92
N ASP A 82 5.75 -11.93 19.65
CA ASP A 82 5.06 -13.11 19.11
C ASP A 82 4.18 -12.77 17.89
N LYS A 83 3.41 -11.67 17.94
CA LYS A 83 2.59 -11.24 16.79
C LYS A 83 3.44 -10.78 15.61
N GLN A 84 4.57 -10.11 15.88
CA GLN A 84 5.51 -9.72 14.83
C GLN A 84 6.14 -10.96 14.17
N ASP A 85 6.62 -11.93 14.96
CA ASP A 85 7.26 -13.14 14.46
C ASP A 85 6.31 -14.01 13.64
N LYS A 86 5.07 -14.18 14.11
CA LYS A 86 4.02 -14.88 13.35
C LYS A 86 3.71 -14.19 12.04
N PHE A 87 3.49 -12.87 12.06
CA PHE A 87 3.25 -12.11 10.84
C PHE A 87 4.41 -12.20 9.85
N GLN A 88 5.66 -12.07 10.30
CA GLN A 88 6.84 -12.19 9.43
C GLN A 88 6.98 -13.59 8.84
N THR A 89 6.71 -14.62 9.64
CA THR A 89 6.74 -16.03 9.18
C THR A 89 5.68 -16.26 8.10
N THR A 90 4.44 -15.83 8.34
CA THR A 90 3.35 -15.93 7.37
C THR A 90 3.65 -15.11 6.12
N LEU A 91 4.23 -13.91 6.27
CA LEU A 91 4.58 -13.04 5.14
C LEU A 91 5.64 -13.69 4.24
N LYS A 92 6.65 -14.31 4.83
CA LYS A 92 7.67 -15.06 4.08
C LYS A 92 7.04 -16.19 3.27
N ALA A 93 6.20 -17.02 3.88
CA ALA A 93 5.51 -18.12 3.21
C ALA A 93 4.55 -17.63 2.11
N PHE A 94 3.88 -16.49 2.34
CA PHE A 94 2.96 -15.90 1.36
C PHE A 94 3.65 -15.52 0.05
N PHE A 95 4.88 -15.00 0.10
CA PHE A 95 5.63 -14.65 -1.10
C PHE A 95 6.20 -15.85 -1.86
N GLU A 96 6.14 -17.06 -1.29
CA GLU A 96 6.47 -18.30 -2.02
C GLU A 96 5.30 -18.73 -2.95
N ASN A 97 4.08 -18.23 -2.72
CA ASN A 97 2.92 -18.47 -3.58
C ASN A 97 1.99 -17.24 -3.66
N PRO A 98 2.28 -16.29 -4.58
CA PRO A 98 1.55 -15.03 -4.70
C PRO A 98 0.22 -15.14 -5.48
N ASP A 99 -0.28 -16.33 -5.83
CA ASP A 99 -1.48 -16.50 -6.67
C ASP A 99 -2.71 -15.79 -6.10
N ARG A 100 -2.88 -15.84 -4.78
CA ARG A 100 -3.98 -15.14 -4.08
C ARG A 100 -3.87 -13.62 -4.24
N LEU A 101 -2.66 -13.08 -4.15
CA LEU A 101 -2.40 -11.65 -4.35
C LEU A 101 -2.65 -11.25 -5.81
N SER A 102 -2.08 -12.00 -6.75
CA SER A 102 -2.23 -11.76 -8.19
C SER A 102 -3.70 -11.75 -8.59
N THR A 103 -4.46 -12.75 -8.11
CA THR A 103 -5.91 -12.85 -8.35
C THR A 103 -6.66 -11.65 -7.77
N LEU A 104 -6.35 -11.26 -6.54
CA LEU A 104 -7.01 -10.13 -5.89
C LEU A 104 -6.70 -8.82 -6.62
N LEU A 105 -5.43 -8.55 -6.93
CA LEU A 105 -5.01 -7.33 -7.63
C LEU A 105 -5.62 -7.22 -9.04
N LYS A 106 -5.68 -8.33 -9.78
CA LYS A 106 -6.38 -8.39 -11.07
C LYS A 106 -7.87 -8.06 -10.92
N LYS A 107 -8.51 -8.54 -9.85
CA LYS A 107 -9.93 -8.29 -9.56
C LYS A 107 -10.20 -6.84 -9.16
N VAL A 108 -9.40 -6.25 -8.26
CA VAL A 108 -9.64 -4.86 -7.78
C VAL A 108 -9.19 -3.81 -8.79
N GLY A 109 -8.15 -4.12 -9.58
CA GLY A 109 -7.58 -3.22 -10.58
C GLY A 109 -6.61 -2.18 -10.00
N LYS A 110 -6.10 -1.32 -10.90
CA LYS A 110 -5.15 -0.25 -10.56
C LYS A 110 -5.76 0.83 -9.67
N PRO A 111 -4.96 1.54 -8.87
CA PRO A 111 -5.43 2.69 -8.08
C PRO A 111 -6.31 3.67 -8.85
N ALA A 112 -7.46 4.00 -8.27
CA ALA A 112 -8.46 4.96 -8.76
C ALA A 112 -8.62 6.17 -7.82
N TYR A 113 -7.63 6.39 -6.96
CA TYR A 113 -7.49 7.56 -6.08
C TYR A 113 -6.30 8.44 -6.52
N HIS A 114 -6.27 9.68 -6.02
CA HIS A 114 -5.11 10.57 -6.16
C HIS A 114 -4.13 10.28 -5.01
N PRO A 115 -2.81 10.14 -5.23
CA PRO A 115 -1.86 9.69 -4.20
C PRO A 115 -1.51 10.81 -3.20
N THR A 116 -2.52 11.53 -2.71
CA THR A 116 -2.41 12.66 -1.78
C THR A 116 -1.62 12.28 -0.53
N TYR A 117 -1.84 11.07 -0.01
CA TYR A 117 -1.15 10.57 1.18
C TYR A 117 0.38 10.55 1.00
N MET A 118 0.85 10.24 -0.21
CA MET A 118 2.26 10.17 -0.54
C MET A 118 2.78 11.57 -0.83
N ILE A 119 2.11 12.34 -1.69
CA ILE A 119 2.48 13.72 -2.01
C ILE A 119 2.65 14.57 -0.75
N GLN A 120 1.70 14.51 0.19
CA GLN A 120 1.77 15.24 1.46
C GLN A 120 2.88 14.77 2.42
N HIS A 121 3.48 13.60 2.16
CA HIS A 121 4.62 13.09 2.93
C HIS A 121 5.96 13.64 2.44
N GLY A 122 6.05 14.03 1.15
CA GLY A 122 7.28 14.52 0.53
C GLY A 122 7.77 15.85 1.10
N THR A 123 9.09 16.04 1.12
CA THR A 123 9.70 17.29 1.58
C THR A 123 9.55 18.41 0.55
N GLY A 124 9.25 18.11 -0.71
CA GLY A 124 8.94 19.09 -1.75
C GLY A 124 7.74 19.99 -1.40
N THR A 125 6.81 19.48 -0.58
CA THR A 125 5.69 20.28 -0.06
C THR A 125 6.12 21.39 0.90
N PHE A 126 7.29 21.26 1.53
CA PHE A 126 7.88 22.25 2.44
C PHE A 126 8.77 23.27 1.73
N THR A 127 9.28 22.96 0.53
CA THR A 127 10.21 23.83 -0.22
C THR A 127 9.54 24.70 -1.28
N GLY A 128 8.21 24.61 -1.44
CA GLY A 128 7.43 25.50 -2.31
C GLY A 128 7.50 25.20 -3.81
N ASN A 129 8.32 24.25 -4.24
CA ASN A 129 8.38 23.76 -5.62
C ASN A 129 7.25 22.76 -5.87
N LYS A 130 6.02 23.25 -5.91
CA LYS A 130 4.87 22.44 -6.36
C LYS A 130 4.87 22.40 -7.87
N THR A 131 5.13 21.24 -8.46
CA THR A 131 4.62 21.00 -9.81
C THR A 131 3.09 20.90 -9.70
N LYS A 132 2.36 21.21 -10.77
CA LYS A 132 0.93 21.51 -10.69
C LYS A 132 0.08 20.43 -9.99
N ASP A 133 0.55 19.17 -9.97
CA ASP A 133 -0.07 18.04 -9.24
C ASP A 133 0.94 17.07 -8.57
N ASP A 134 2.25 17.37 -8.55
CA ASP A 134 3.33 16.49 -8.02
C ASP A 134 3.36 15.05 -8.59
N LEU A 135 2.79 14.87 -9.78
CA LEU A 135 2.79 13.63 -10.55
C LEU A 135 3.77 13.66 -11.74
N VAL A 136 4.24 12.49 -12.15
CA VAL A 136 5.09 12.29 -13.33
C VAL A 136 4.33 12.66 -14.61
N LEU A 137 4.94 13.48 -15.47
CA LEU A 137 4.38 13.84 -16.78
C LEU A 137 4.32 12.61 -17.69
N ASN A 138 3.23 12.48 -18.47
CA ASN A 138 2.99 11.36 -19.39
C ASN A 138 3.03 9.98 -18.71
N PHE A 139 2.63 9.90 -17.44
CA PHE A 139 2.50 8.64 -16.72
C PHE A 139 1.52 7.70 -17.47
N ASP A 140 1.98 6.49 -17.79
CA ASP A 140 1.16 5.44 -18.41
C ASP A 140 0.61 4.51 -17.33
N PRO A 141 -0.66 4.68 -16.92
CA PRO A 141 -1.22 3.94 -15.80
C PRO A 141 -1.42 2.46 -16.09
N GLU A 142 -1.60 2.07 -17.35
CA GLU A 142 -1.84 0.67 -17.75
C GLU A 142 -0.53 -0.09 -17.83
N LYS A 143 0.49 0.52 -18.46
CA LYS A 143 1.84 -0.07 -18.51
C LYS A 143 2.39 -0.31 -17.11
N VAL A 144 2.33 0.69 -16.24
CA VAL A 144 2.87 0.57 -14.88
C VAL A 144 2.07 -0.44 -14.07
N TRP A 145 0.74 -0.50 -14.24
CA TRP A 145 -0.05 -1.51 -13.55
C TRP A 145 0.31 -2.93 -13.98
N LYS A 146 0.55 -3.13 -15.29
CA LYS A 146 1.04 -4.40 -15.82
C LYS A 146 2.40 -4.77 -15.22
N GLU A 147 3.34 -3.83 -15.12
CA GLU A 147 4.65 -4.07 -14.49
C GLU A 147 4.51 -4.53 -13.04
N ILE A 148 3.59 -3.92 -12.26
CA ILE A 148 3.29 -4.37 -10.89
C ILE A 148 2.74 -5.79 -10.87
N LEU A 149 1.82 -6.15 -11.76
CA LEU A 149 1.24 -7.49 -11.82
C LEU A 149 2.23 -8.57 -12.30
N ASP A 150 3.14 -8.21 -13.21
CA ASP A 150 4.16 -9.11 -13.74
C ASP A 150 5.26 -9.37 -12.70
N GLY A 151 5.58 -8.39 -11.85
CA GLY A 151 6.54 -8.56 -10.75
C GLY A 151 6.07 -9.48 -9.62
N LEU A 152 4.85 -10.01 -9.70
CA LEU A 152 4.28 -10.98 -8.75
C LEU A 152 4.31 -12.42 -9.27
N GLN A 153 4.90 -12.67 -10.45
CA GLN A 153 5.03 -14.00 -11.08
C GLN A 153 6.41 -14.58 -10.77
#